data_AF-A0A6S6ZAT3-F1
#
_entry.id   AF-A0A6S6ZAT3-F1
#
_cell.length_a   1.000
_cell.length_b   1.000
_cell.length_c   1.000
_cell.angle_alpha   90.00
_cell.angle_beta   90.00
_cell.angle_gamma   90.00
#
_symmetry.space_group_name_H-M   'P 1'
#
loop_
_entity.id
_entity.type
_entity.pdbx_description
1 polymer ?
#
loop_
_entity_poly.entity_id
_entity_poly.type
_entity_poly.pdbx_seq_one_letter_code
_entity_poly.pdbx_strand_id
1 'polypeptide(L)'
;MTIDFEESIKPFSWTEYEGSYSVTLTVGEYKAEVFRRRREEGFLGTGYDWVSLALVFLNEKMPELSDQIDFDPEADTFCAYSEDSDALKAFSLAFKAACEDWRLVQDLFSRAELD
;
A
#
# COMPACT_ATOMS: atom_id res chain seq x y z
N MET A 1 -24.36 -8.16 7.55
CA MET A 1 -23.13 -8.96 7.43
C MET A 1 -21.98 -8.05 7.80
N THR A 2 -21.27 -8.35 8.87
CA THR A 2 -19.95 -7.75 9.13
C THR A 2 -19.02 -8.36 8.10
N ILE A 3 -18.52 -7.55 7.17
CA ILE A 3 -17.46 -8.00 6.26
C ILE A 3 -16.22 -8.21 7.12
N ASP A 4 -15.57 -9.36 6.95
CA ASP A 4 -14.32 -9.66 7.61
C ASP A 4 -13.22 -8.69 7.14
N PHE A 5 -12.38 -8.22 8.07
CA PHE A 5 -11.36 -7.23 7.74
C PHE A 5 -10.37 -7.78 6.70
N GLU A 6 -9.89 -9.01 6.87
CA GLU A 6 -8.92 -9.61 5.95
C GLU A 6 -9.54 -9.79 4.55
N GLU A 7 -10.81 -10.18 4.46
CA GLU A 7 -11.54 -10.22 3.19
C GLU A 7 -11.69 -8.84 2.53
N SER A 8 -11.85 -7.79 3.34
CA SER A 8 -12.02 -6.42 2.82
C SER A 8 -10.75 -5.82 2.23
N ILE A 9 -9.58 -6.30 2.69
CA ILE A 9 -8.28 -5.83 2.21
C ILE A 9 -7.68 -6.71 1.11
N LYS A 10 -8.25 -7.88 0.78
CA LYS A 10 -7.72 -8.72 -0.31
C LYS A 10 -7.47 -7.94 -1.60
N PRO A 11 -6.31 -8.08 -2.26
CA PRO A 11 -5.34 -9.16 -2.07
C PRO A 11 -4.23 -8.90 -1.04
N PHE A 12 -4.32 -7.84 -0.24
CA PHE A 12 -3.41 -7.65 0.88
C PHE A 12 -3.64 -8.72 1.96
N SER A 13 -2.58 -9.08 2.68
CA SER A 13 -2.59 -10.04 3.78
C SER A 13 -2.24 -9.34 5.09
N TRP A 14 -3.00 -9.64 6.15
CA TRP A 14 -2.72 -9.16 7.50
C TRP A 14 -1.90 -10.19 8.28
N THR A 15 -0.96 -9.75 9.10
CA THR A 15 -0.20 -10.62 10.01
C THR A 15 0.07 -9.89 11.31
N GLU A 16 0.05 -10.62 12.42
CA GLU A 16 0.40 -10.16 13.75
C GLU A 16 1.58 -11.01 14.27
N TYR A 17 2.64 -10.34 14.72
CA TYR A 17 3.82 -10.99 15.27
C TYR A 17 4.40 -10.17 16.43
N GLU A 18 4.48 -10.78 17.61
CA GLU A 18 5.10 -10.20 18.82
C GLU A 18 4.64 -8.77 19.19
N GLY A 19 3.37 -8.43 18.93
CA GLY A 19 2.80 -7.11 19.23
C GLY A 19 3.01 -6.06 18.13
N SER A 20 3.62 -6.46 17.00
CA SER A 20 3.65 -5.69 15.76
C SER A 20 2.70 -6.29 14.73
N TYR A 21 2.20 -5.45 13.84
CA TYR A 21 1.26 -5.79 12.80
C TYR A 21 1.84 -5.44 11.44
N SER A 22 1.58 -6.25 10.43
CA SER A 22 2.00 -5.98 9.06
C SER A 22 0.89 -6.24 8.07
N VAL A 23 0.82 -5.42 7.02
CA VAL A 23 0.03 -5.65 5.83
C VAL A 23 0.96 -5.84 4.65
N THR A 24 0.84 -6.97 3.95
CA THR A 24 1.72 -7.33 2.84
C THR A 24 0.95 -7.58 1.55
N LEU A 25 1.63 -7.45 0.42
CA LEU A 25 1.11 -7.80 -0.89
C LEU A 25 2.23 -8.42 -1.73
N THR A 26 2.01 -9.63 -2.23
CA THR A 26 2.82 -10.18 -3.32
C THR A 26 2.49 -9.42 -4.61
N VAL A 27 3.50 -8.75 -5.16
CA VAL A 27 3.33 -7.86 -6.31
C VAL A 27 3.35 -8.65 -7.62
N GLY A 28 2.84 -8.03 -8.69
CA GLY A 28 2.95 -8.56 -10.05
C GLY A 28 1.62 -8.65 -10.82
N GLU A 29 0.53 -9.08 -10.17
CA GLU A 29 -0.78 -9.18 -10.82
C GLU A 29 -1.72 -8.05 -10.41
N TYR A 30 -1.90 -7.84 -9.10
CA TYR A 30 -2.82 -6.83 -8.61
C TYR A 30 -2.41 -5.44 -9.09
N LYS A 31 -3.32 -4.75 -9.79
CA LYS A 31 -3.15 -3.37 -10.28
C LYS A 31 -1.85 -3.11 -11.07
N ALA A 32 -1.26 -4.13 -11.70
CA ALA A 32 -0.01 -4.01 -12.45
C ALA A 32 -0.06 -2.96 -13.57
N GLU A 33 -1.25 -2.68 -14.13
CA GLU A 33 -1.50 -1.61 -15.08
C GLU A 33 -1.20 -0.19 -14.58
N VAL A 34 -1.22 0.06 -13.25
CA VAL A 34 -0.87 1.37 -12.67
C VAL A 34 0.60 1.67 -12.97
N PHE A 35 1.49 0.73 -12.64
CA PHE A 35 2.93 0.87 -12.77
C PHE A 35 3.41 0.82 -14.23
N ARG A 36 2.75 0.01 -15.06
CA ARG A 36 3.10 -0.11 -16.49
C ARG A 36 3.13 1.22 -17.23
N ARG A 37 2.34 2.21 -16.81
CA ARG A 37 2.28 3.54 -17.44
C ARG A 37 3.55 4.37 -17.24
N ARG A 38 4.30 4.12 -16.17
CA ARG A 38 5.54 4.84 -15.83
C ARG A 38 6.77 3.92 -15.93
N ARG A 39 6.66 2.81 -16.68
CA ARG A 39 7.77 1.86 -16.85
C ARG A 39 9.00 2.49 -17.52
N GLU A 40 8.80 3.44 -18.43
CA GLU A 40 9.90 4.18 -19.06
C GLU A 40 10.64 5.09 -18.08
N GLU A 41 10.01 5.45 -16.97
CA GLU A 41 10.62 6.25 -15.90
C GLU A 41 11.40 5.38 -14.90
N GLY A 42 11.20 4.05 -14.92
CA GLY A 42 11.88 3.09 -14.05
C GLY A 42 10.96 2.26 -13.15
N PHE A 43 9.66 2.57 -13.08
CA PHE A 43 8.71 1.82 -12.26
C PHE A 43 8.41 0.43 -12.85
N LEU A 44 8.70 -0.63 -12.10
CA LEU A 44 8.53 -2.02 -12.56
C LEU A 44 7.29 -2.70 -11.96
N GLY A 45 6.67 -2.10 -10.94
CA GLY A 45 5.61 -2.69 -10.13
C GLY A 45 6.14 -3.58 -9.00
N THR A 46 7.36 -3.30 -8.53
CA THR A 46 8.01 -3.97 -7.39
C THR A 46 7.42 -3.51 -6.05
N GLY A 47 7.75 -4.20 -4.95
CA GLY A 47 7.35 -3.73 -3.60
C GLY A 47 7.81 -2.30 -3.31
N TYR A 48 8.98 -1.89 -3.79
CA TYR A 48 9.47 -0.51 -3.69
C TYR A 48 8.56 0.48 -4.42
N ASP A 49 8.13 0.16 -5.64
CA ASP A 49 7.21 1.02 -6.41
C ASP A 49 5.85 1.17 -5.71
N TRP A 50 5.39 0.09 -5.07
CA TRP A 50 4.20 0.11 -4.22
C TRP A 50 4.38 0.98 -2.98
N VAL A 51 5.56 0.98 -2.36
CA VAL A 51 5.89 1.89 -1.26
C VAL A 51 5.90 3.34 -1.73
N SER A 52 6.48 3.66 -2.89
CA SER A 52 6.40 5.03 -3.44
C SER A 52 4.95 5.50 -3.61
N LEU A 53 4.06 4.62 -4.07
CA LEU A 53 2.62 4.93 -4.15
C LEU A 53 1.99 5.09 -2.75
N ALA A 54 2.31 4.20 -1.82
CA ALA A 54 1.78 4.22 -0.47
C ALA A 54 2.22 5.48 0.31
N LEU A 55 3.46 5.93 0.13
CA LEU A 55 4.00 7.15 0.73
C LEU A 55 3.24 8.39 0.24
N VAL A 56 2.99 8.51 -1.07
CA VAL A 56 2.17 9.61 -1.60
C VAL A 56 0.75 9.56 -1.04
N PHE A 57 0.14 8.37 -0.99
CA PHE A 57 -1.18 8.21 -0.40
C PHE A 57 -1.22 8.61 1.08
N LEU A 58 -0.27 8.14 1.88
CA LEU A 58 -0.17 8.41 3.30
C LEU A 58 -0.03 9.91 3.55
N ASN A 59 0.91 10.56 2.87
CA ASN A 59 1.15 12.00 3.01
C ASN A 59 -0.04 12.87 2.57
N GLU A 60 -0.79 12.46 1.54
CA GLU A 60 -1.89 13.28 1.00
C GLU A 60 -3.25 12.99 1.61
N LYS A 61 -3.51 11.75 2.03
CA LYS A 61 -4.84 11.28 2.43
C LYS A 61 -4.95 10.93 3.90
N MET A 62 -3.84 10.55 4.53
CA MET A 62 -3.80 10.15 5.94
C MET A 62 -2.52 10.67 6.64
N PRO A 63 -2.21 11.98 6.54
CA PRO A 63 -0.98 12.53 7.10
C PRO A 63 -0.88 12.33 8.62
N GLU A 64 -2.01 12.15 9.31
CA GLU A 64 -2.06 11.83 10.74
C GLU A 64 -1.46 10.46 11.09
N LEU A 65 -1.28 9.57 10.11
CA LEU A 65 -0.70 8.24 10.28
C LEU A 65 0.75 8.14 9.80
N SER A 66 1.36 9.22 9.28
CA SER A 66 2.70 9.18 8.68
C SER A 66 3.79 8.71 9.65
N ASP A 67 3.65 9.05 10.93
CA ASP A 67 4.62 8.72 11.98
C ASP A 67 4.32 7.36 12.64
N GLN A 68 3.25 6.69 12.21
CA GLN A 68 2.77 5.43 12.80
C GLN A 68 2.97 4.23 11.88
N ILE A 69 3.22 4.47 10.59
CA ILE A 69 3.29 3.44 9.57
C ILE A 69 4.65 3.50 8.91
N ASP A 70 5.40 2.43 9.10
CA ASP A 70 6.68 2.20 8.45
C ASP A 70 6.52 1.19 7.31
N PHE A 71 7.52 1.12 6.43
CA PHE A 71 7.55 0.23 5.27
C PHE A 71 8.86 -0.55 5.21
N ASP A 72 8.78 -1.83 4.84
CA ASP A 72 9.95 -2.71 4.65
C ASP A 72 9.76 -3.59 3.40
N PRO A 73 9.79 -3.00 2.18
CA PRO A 73 9.48 -3.73 0.96
C PRO A 73 10.63 -4.64 0.51
N GLU A 74 10.27 -5.70 -0.19
CA GLU A 74 11.17 -6.47 -1.04
C GLU A 74 10.80 -6.28 -2.52
N ALA A 75 11.63 -6.79 -3.44
CA ALA A 75 11.37 -6.64 -4.87
C ALA A 75 10.02 -7.23 -5.30
N ASP A 76 9.61 -8.34 -4.68
CA ASP A 76 8.37 -9.07 -4.97
C ASP A 76 7.25 -8.84 -3.93
N THR A 77 7.52 -8.08 -2.88
CA THR A 77 6.62 -7.97 -1.72
C THR A 77 6.54 -6.52 -1.24
N PHE A 78 5.35 -5.93 -1.28
CA PHE A 78 5.06 -4.73 -0.51
C PHE A 78 4.82 -5.11 0.95
N CYS A 79 5.33 -4.30 1.88
CA CYS A 79 5.10 -4.47 3.31
C CYS A 79 4.98 -3.09 3.98
N ALA A 80 3.90 -2.91 4.73
CA ALA A 80 3.75 -1.81 5.69
C ALA A 80 3.48 -2.41 7.07
N TYR A 81 4.03 -1.80 8.12
CA TYR A 81 3.90 -2.31 9.48
C TYR A 81 3.72 -1.19 10.51
N SER A 82 3.18 -1.57 11.67
CA SER A 82 2.95 -0.67 12.80
C SER A 82 2.80 -1.46 14.11
N GLU A 83 3.15 -0.84 15.23
CA GLU A 83 2.76 -1.32 16.57
C GLU A 83 1.29 -0.94 16.90
N ASP A 84 0.70 0.01 16.17
CA ASP A 84 -0.72 0.39 16.31
C ASP A 84 -1.57 -0.34 15.28
N SER A 85 -2.31 -1.37 15.76
CA SER A 85 -3.18 -2.18 14.91
C SER A 85 -4.31 -1.37 14.27
N ASP A 86 -4.83 -0.35 14.96
CA ASP A 86 -5.97 0.42 14.49
C ASP A 86 -5.52 1.41 13.40
N ALA A 87 -4.34 2.01 13.57
CA ALA A 87 -3.70 2.82 12.53
C ALA A 87 -3.45 2.00 11.26
N LEU A 88 -2.83 0.82 11.38
CA LEU A 88 -2.52 -0.02 10.22
C LEU A 88 -3.78 -0.55 9.54
N LYS A 89 -4.84 -0.89 10.29
CA LYS A 89 -6.14 -1.27 9.71
C LYS A 89 -6.79 -0.11 8.95
N ALA A 90 -6.77 1.09 9.53
CA ALA A 90 -7.32 2.28 8.89
C ALA A 90 -6.61 2.59 7.58
N PHE A 91 -5.27 2.58 7.59
CA PHE A 91 -4.47 2.70 6.38
C PHE A 91 -4.77 1.60 5.36
N SER A 92 -4.78 0.33 5.78
CA SER A 92 -5.00 -0.80 4.85
C SER A 92 -6.32 -0.69 4.10
N LEU A 93 -7.40 -0.33 4.81
CA LEU A 93 -8.72 -0.14 4.22
C LEU A 93 -8.75 1.05 3.24
N ALA A 94 -8.19 2.18 3.66
CA ALA A 94 -8.21 3.40 2.88
C ALA A 94 -7.29 3.31 1.64
N PHE A 95 -6.10 2.73 1.80
CA PHE A 95 -5.17 2.47 0.71
C PHE A 95 -5.75 1.47 -0.29
N LYS A 96 -6.36 0.39 0.20
CA LYS A 96 -7.10 -0.56 -0.65
C LYS A 96 -8.20 0.14 -1.45
N ALA A 97 -8.99 0.99 -0.81
CA ALA A 97 -10.03 1.75 -1.50
C ALA A 97 -9.45 2.70 -2.56
N ALA A 98 -8.33 3.35 -2.27
CA ALA A 98 -7.62 4.18 -3.23
C ALA A 98 -7.10 3.38 -4.43
N CYS A 99 -6.58 2.17 -4.22
CA CYS A 99 -6.16 1.25 -5.28
C CYS A 99 -7.32 0.81 -6.19
N GLU A 100 -8.54 0.75 -5.65
CA GLU A 100 -9.75 0.42 -6.44
C GLU A 100 -10.31 1.60 -7.24
N ASP A 101 -10.03 2.83 -6.84
CA ASP A 101 -10.37 4.01 -7.63
C ASP A 101 -9.27 4.29 -8.66
N TRP A 102 -9.53 3.87 -9.90
CA TRP A 102 -8.59 4.03 -11.02
C TRP A 102 -8.13 5.47 -11.25
N ARG A 103 -8.99 6.47 -11.04
CA ARG A 103 -8.58 7.86 -11.26
C ARG A 103 -7.68 8.33 -10.12
N LEU A 104 -8.07 8.01 -8.90
CA LEU A 104 -7.32 8.39 -7.70
C LEU A 104 -5.94 7.71 -7.65
N VAL A 105 -5.87 6.39 -7.86
CA VAL A 105 -4.58 5.67 -7.81
C VAL A 105 -3.60 6.20 -8.85
N GLN A 106 -4.09 6.61 -10.02
CA GLN A 106 -3.24 7.18 -11.08
C GLN A 106 -2.78 8.59 -10.76
N ASP A 107 -3.66 9.40 -10.22
CA ASP A 107 -3.33 10.73 -9.77
C ASP A 107 -2.25 10.66 -8.67
N LEU A 108 -2.46 9.85 -7.64
CA LEU A 108 -1.46 9.60 -6.60
C LEU A 108 -0.14 9.09 -7.19
N PHE A 109 -0.21 8.04 -8.01
CA PHE A 109 0.99 7.45 -8.60
C PHE A 109 1.74 8.41 -9.53
N SER A 110 1.10 9.43 -10.10
CA SER A 110 1.80 10.44 -10.92
C SER A 110 2.80 11.30 -10.15
N ARG A 111 2.69 11.33 -8.81
CA ARG A 111 3.58 12.07 -7.90
C ARG A 111 4.55 11.16 -7.15
N ALA A 112 4.47 9.85 -7.37
CA ALA A 112 5.42 8.91 -6.80
C ALA A 112 6.81 9.17 -7.38
N GLU A 113 7.82 9.16 -6.52
CA GLU A 113 9.22 9.27 -6.89
C GLU A 113 9.91 7.90 -6.74
N LEU A 114 10.91 7.65 -7.60
CA LEU A 114 11.80 6.51 -7.41
C LEU A 114 12.78 6.89 -6.30
N ASP A 115 12.91 6.01 -5.31
CA ASP A 115 13.92 6.11 -4.27
C ASP A 115 15.31 5.67 -4.81
#